data_AF-S8DK20-F1
#
_entry.id   AF-S8DK20-F1
#
_cell.length_a   1.000
_cell.length_b   1.000
_cell.length_c   1.000
_cell.angle_alpha   90.00
_cell.angle_beta   90.00
_cell.angle_gamma   90.00
#
_symmetry.space_group_name_H-M   'P 1'
#
loop_
_entity.id
_entity.type
_entity.pdbx_description
1 polymer ?
#
loop_
_entity_poly.entity_id
_entity_poly.type
_entity_poly.pdbx_seq_one_letter_code
_entity_poly.pdbx_strand_id
1 'polypeptide(L)'
;MFARCTICLERFGELNPPMSTVCGHLYCALCAGRHFVARGALCAACRGGPCKLDQLIKLFPDYENERASTSSRRARPHPNPQRLRWPNSASPPPPAQPPAAPDYPRPLYFYHEHDPYYEFNNFSPHPIEWEGHTYPTAEHLFQAHKFITDRPDLVTRIRHLHSPREALEVARRMRRLQRSDWFDVNVSIMDNILHAKFTQHPELKASLLGTGNREIIEDSPVDSFWGCGRDRQGRNELGKALMRLRDGLRQPTRDDTTRSTRARWV
;
A
#
# COMPACT_ATOMS: atom_id res chain seq x y z
N MET A 1 -15.80 18.75 7.33
CA MET A 1 -16.79 18.67 6.21
C MET A 1 -16.82 17.21 5.75
N PHE A 2 -17.95 16.50 5.83
CA PHE A 2 -18.00 15.08 5.43
C PHE A 2 -18.01 14.95 3.90
N ALA A 3 -17.20 14.03 3.36
CA ALA A 3 -17.21 13.72 1.94
C ALA A 3 -18.60 13.20 1.51
N ARG A 4 -19.11 13.73 0.39
CA ARG A 4 -20.45 13.44 -0.14
C ARG A 4 -20.35 13.11 -1.62
N CYS A 5 -21.32 12.35 -2.13
CA CYS A 5 -21.43 12.08 -3.55
C CYS A 5 -21.69 13.37 -4.34
N THR A 6 -20.95 13.58 -5.43
CA THR A 6 -21.13 14.73 -6.33
C THR A 6 -22.52 14.80 -6.99
N ILE A 7 -23.23 13.68 -7.11
CA ILE A 7 -24.55 13.61 -7.76
C ILE A 7 -25.68 13.71 -6.73
N CYS A 8 -25.78 12.77 -5.79
CA CYS A 8 -26.90 12.74 -4.84
C CYS A 8 -26.67 13.54 -3.55
N LEU A 9 -25.46 14.07 -3.32
CA LEU A 9 -25.08 14.84 -2.13
C LEU A 9 -25.21 14.09 -0.79
N GLU A 10 -25.48 12.78 -0.83
CA GLU A 10 -25.49 11.90 0.32
C GLU A 10 -24.07 11.62 0.83
N ARG A 11 -23.96 11.36 2.13
CA ARG A 11 -22.69 10.99 2.77
C ARG A 11 -22.30 9.56 2.41
N PHE A 12 -21.00 9.32 2.28
CA PHE A 12 -20.46 7.98 2.08
C PHE A 12 -20.51 7.15 3.37
N GLY A 13 -20.67 5.84 3.22
CA GLY A 13 -20.76 4.87 4.32
C GLY A 13 -20.77 3.44 3.80
N GLU A 14 -20.96 2.46 4.69
CA GLU A 14 -20.97 1.03 4.33
C GLU A 14 -22.05 0.70 3.27
N LEU A 15 -23.24 1.30 3.42
CA LEU A 15 -24.35 1.16 2.46
C LEU A 15 -24.21 2.10 1.25
N ASN A 16 -23.25 3.02 1.27
CA ASN A 16 -23.05 4.03 0.24
C ASN A 16 -21.55 4.19 -0.09
N PRO A 17 -20.91 3.14 -0.65
CA PRO A 17 -19.46 3.12 -0.81
C PRO A 17 -19.01 4.16 -1.83
N PRO A 18 -17.95 4.92 -1.54
CA PRO A 18 -17.41 5.90 -2.47
C PRO A 18 -16.68 5.23 -3.63
N MET A 19 -16.78 5.86 -4.79
CA MET A 19 -16.05 5.59 -6.01
C MET A 19 -15.43 6.90 -6.47
N SER A 20 -14.19 6.87 -6.92
CA SER A 20 -13.50 8.04 -7.45
C SER A 20 -13.30 7.90 -8.96
N THR A 21 -13.47 8.99 -9.67
CA THR A 21 -12.95 9.13 -11.03
C THR A 21 -11.45 9.37 -11.01
N VAL A 22 -10.75 9.18 -12.13
CA VAL A 22 -9.31 9.48 -12.24
C VAL A 22 -8.97 10.93 -11.86
N CYS A 23 -9.91 11.86 -12.11
CA CYS A 23 -9.77 13.27 -11.73
C CYS A 23 -10.06 13.56 -10.24
N GLY A 24 -10.26 12.53 -9.40
CA GLY A 24 -10.39 12.66 -7.95
C GLY A 24 -11.79 13.00 -7.41
N HIS A 25 -12.79 13.16 -8.28
CA HIS A 25 -14.16 13.47 -7.83
C HIS A 25 -14.91 12.21 -7.40
N LEU A 26 -15.66 12.34 -6.30
CA LEU A 26 -16.26 11.23 -5.55
C LEU A 26 -17.75 11.03 -5.86
N TYR A 27 -18.12 9.79 -6.13
CA TYR A 27 -19.47 9.34 -6.43
C TYR A 27 -19.82 8.17 -5.52
N CYS A 28 -21.09 7.96 -5.18
CA CYS A 28 -21.46 6.67 -4.59
C CYS A 28 -21.60 5.62 -5.69
N ALA A 29 -21.48 4.34 -5.33
CA ALA A 29 -21.56 3.24 -6.31
C ALA A 29 -22.85 3.24 -7.15
N LEU A 30 -24.00 3.60 -6.55
CA LEU A 30 -25.27 3.69 -7.28
C LEU A 30 -25.26 4.82 -8.31
N CYS A 31 -24.80 6.01 -7.93
CA CYS A 31 -24.72 7.16 -8.85
C CYS A 31 -23.67 6.91 -9.94
N ALA A 32 -22.52 6.35 -9.59
CA ALA A 32 -21.49 5.95 -10.54
C ALA A 32 -22.03 4.94 -11.57
N GLY A 33 -22.72 3.90 -11.09
CA GLY A 33 -23.30 2.85 -11.93
C GLY A 33 -24.39 3.34 -12.88
N ARG A 34 -25.08 4.43 -12.57
CA ARG A 34 -26.06 5.05 -13.49
C ARG A 34 -25.41 6.02 -14.46
N HIS A 35 -24.44 6.80 -13.99
CA HIS A 35 -23.85 7.91 -14.76
C HIS A 35 -22.79 7.45 -15.77
N PHE A 36 -21.92 6.50 -15.40
CA PHE A 36 -20.76 6.10 -16.22
C PHE A 36 -20.96 4.82 -17.05
N VAL A 37 -22.21 4.34 -17.18
CA VAL A 37 -22.56 3.24 -18.11
C VAL A 37 -22.71 3.74 -19.55
N ALA A 38 -23.08 5.02 -19.74
CA ALA A 38 -23.18 5.61 -21.07
C ALA A 38 -21.81 5.76 -21.74
N ARG A 39 -21.73 5.48 -23.05
CA ARG A 39 -20.51 5.72 -23.83
C ARG A 39 -20.21 7.22 -23.85
N GLY A 40 -18.98 7.58 -23.49
CA GLY A 40 -18.53 8.98 -23.51
C GLY A 40 -18.93 9.80 -22.28
N ALA A 41 -19.40 9.18 -21.20
CA ALA A 41 -19.76 9.89 -19.97
C ALA A 41 -18.60 10.75 -19.44
N LEU A 42 -18.87 12.02 -19.14
CA LEU A 42 -17.90 12.94 -18.54
C LEU A 42 -18.09 13.01 -17.03
N CYS A 43 -17.03 13.36 -16.31
CA CYS A 43 -17.11 13.67 -14.88
C CYS A 43 -18.16 14.77 -14.65
N ALA A 44 -19.11 14.53 -13.75
CA ALA A 44 -20.19 15.48 -13.44
C ALA A 44 -19.70 16.76 -12.75
N ALA A 45 -18.52 16.73 -12.11
CA ALA A 45 -17.93 17.89 -11.46
C ALA A 45 -17.08 18.75 -12.42
N CYS A 46 -16.06 18.15 -13.05
CA CYS A 46 -15.08 18.91 -13.85
C CYS A 46 -15.25 18.74 -15.36
N ARG A 47 -16.19 17.92 -15.82
CA ARG A 47 -16.40 17.56 -17.24
C ARG A 47 -15.19 16.89 -17.91
N GLY A 48 -14.17 16.49 -17.15
CA GLY A 48 -13.07 15.67 -17.63
C GLY A 48 -13.54 14.26 -18.01
N GLY A 49 -13.00 13.70 -19.09
CA GLY A 49 -13.41 12.39 -19.58
C GLY A 49 -13.03 12.17 -21.05
N PRO A 50 -13.41 11.02 -21.63
CA PRO A 50 -14.47 10.11 -21.16
C PRO A 50 -14.07 9.21 -19.98
N CYS A 51 -14.99 9.03 -19.02
CA CYS A 51 -14.86 8.14 -17.88
C CYS A 51 -15.82 6.94 -18.04
N LYS A 52 -15.30 5.73 -17.90
CA LYS A 52 -16.13 4.51 -17.89
C LYS A 52 -16.25 3.94 -16.48
N LEU A 53 -17.38 3.29 -16.18
CA LEU A 53 -17.65 2.72 -14.86
C LEU A 53 -16.56 1.76 -14.36
N ASP A 54 -15.97 0.97 -15.26
CA ASP A 54 -14.87 0.04 -14.99
C ASP A 54 -13.53 0.74 -14.69
N GLN A 55 -13.39 2.01 -15.06
CA GLN A 55 -12.23 2.85 -14.77
C GLN A 55 -12.37 3.64 -13.47
N LEU A 56 -13.52 3.59 -12.80
CA LEU A 56 -13.71 4.24 -11.51
C LEU A 56 -13.04 3.42 -10.41
N ILE A 57 -12.26 4.09 -9.57
CA ILE A 57 -11.58 3.51 -8.41
C ILE A 57 -12.62 3.34 -7.31
N LYS A 58 -12.94 2.09 -6.94
CA LYS A 58 -13.80 1.83 -5.78
C LYS A 58 -13.01 2.10 -4.51
N LEU A 59 -13.43 3.10 -3.75
CA LEU A 59 -12.85 3.44 -2.47
C LEU A 59 -13.58 2.63 -1.39
N PHE A 60 -13.36 1.31 -1.35
CA PHE A 60 -13.94 0.50 -0.29
C PHE A 60 -13.19 0.70 1.02
N PRO A 61 -13.90 0.96 2.13
CA PRO A 61 -13.46 0.54 3.45
C PRO A 61 -13.81 -0.95 3.66
N ASP A 62 -12.78 -1.76 3.90
CA ASP A 62 -12.77 -3.05 4.64
C ASP A 62 -12.86 -4.41 3.88
N TYR A 63 -11.94 -5.28 4.31
CA TYR A 63 -11.74 -6.74 4.10
C TYR A 63 -12.54 -7.45 5.24
N GLU A 64 -13.36 -8.51 5.09
CA GLU A 64 -13.12 -9.91 4.69
C GLU A 64 -14.45 -10.61 4.36
N ASN A 65 -14.50 -11.51 3.35
CA ASN A 65 -14.73 -12.95 3.53
C ASN A 65 -14.79 -13.66 2.16
N GLU A 66 -13.79 -14.48 1.86
CA GLU A 66 -13.95 -15.60 0.92
C GLU A 66 -14.46 -16.82 1.69
N ARG A 67 -15.53 -17.44 1.19
CA ARG A 67 -15.70 -18.90 1.32
C ARG A 67 -16.13 -19.49 -0.02
N ALA A 68 -15.17 -20.18 -0.61
CA ALA A 68 -15.27 -21.47 -1.28
C ALA A 68 -16.39 -21.72 -2.30
N SER A 69 -15.99 -21.97 -3.54
CA SER A 69 -16.43 -23.19 -4.25
C SER A 69 -15.48 -23.49 -5.41
N THR A 70 -14.57 -24.43 -5.15
CA THR A 70 -13.88 -25.24 -6.14
C THR A 70 -14.90 -26.10 -6.89
N SER A 71 -14.83 -26.12 -8.21
CA SER A 71 -15.43 -27.18 -9.02
C SER A 71 -14.63 -27.37 -10.32
N SER A 72 -13.87 -28.45 -10.31
CA SER A 72 -13.27 -29.12 -11.47
C SER A 72 -14.27 -29.23 -12.64
N ARG A 73 -13.85 -28.85 -13.85
CA ARG A 73 -14.32 -29.50 -15.10
C ARG A 73 -13.17 -29.66 -16.08
N ARG A 74 -12.82 -30.93 -16.33
CA ARG A 74 -12.00 -31.39 -17.46
C ARG A 74 -12.68 -31.01 -18.78
N ALA A 75 -11.92 -30.46 -19.73
CA ALA A 75 -12.30 -30.38 -21.13
C ALA A 75 -11.41 -31.32 -21.96
N ARG A 76 -12.08 -32.15 -22.77
CA ARG A 76 -11.51 -33.18 -23.65
C ARG A 76 -10.86 -32.56 -24.90
N PRO A 77 -9.95 -33.28 -25.58
CA PRO A 77 -9.20 -32.74 -26.71
C PRO A 77 -10.07 -32.67 -27.97
N HIS A 78 -9.97 -31.56 -28.70
CA HIS A 78 -10.52 -31.44 -30.04
C HIS A 78 -9.42 -31.49 -31.11
N PRO A 79 -9.73 -32.01 -32.30
CA PRO A 79 -8.77 -32.58 -33.21
C PRO A 79 -8.15 -31.56 -34.16
N ASN A 80 -6.91 -31.90 -34.52
CA ASN A 80 -6.07 -31.34 -35.57
C ASN A 80 -6.79 -31.18 -36.93
N PRO A 81 -6.86 -29.97 -37.50
CA PRO A 81 -7.03 -29.79 -38.93
C PRO A 81 -5.68 -29.58 -39.61
N GLN A 82 -5.52 -30.37 -40.66
CA GLN A 82 -4.33 -30.59 -41.46
C GLN A 82 -3.70 -29.31 -42.06
N ARG A 83 -2.38 -29.42 -42.24
CA ARG A 83 -1.51 -28.54 -43.02
C ARG A 83 -2.11 -28.17 -44.38
N LEU A 84 -2.25 -26.87 -44.63
CA LEU A 84 -2.28 -26.31 -45.98
C LEU A 84 -0.94 -25.61 -46.24
N ARG A 85 -0.20 -26.18 -47.19
CA ARG A 85 1.15 -25.76 -47.59
C ARG A 85 1.02 -24.64 -48.62
N TRP A 86 1.39 -23.41 -48.25
CA TRP A 86 1.59 -22.31 -49.20
C TRP A 86 3.02 -22.37 -49.76
N PRO A 87 3.23 -22.15 -51.08
CA PRO A 87 4.57 -22.11 -51.66
C PRO A 87 5.31 -20.80 -51.34
N ASN A 88 6.63 -20.92 -51.26
CA ASN A 88 7.64 -19.93 -50.90
C ASN A 88 7.35 -18.48 -51.32
N SER A 89 7.26 -17.60 -50.32
CA SER A 89 7.57 -16.18 -50.44
C SER A 89 8.73 -15.89 -49.49
N ALA A 90 9.85 -15.39 -50.01
CA ALA A 90 11.04 -15.07 -49.21
C ALA A 90 10.69 -14.04 -48.12
N SER A 91 11.01 -14.36 -46.87
CA SER A 91 10.80 -13.46 -45.72
C SER A 91 11.73 -12.25 -45.81
N PRO A 92 11.26 -11.03 -45.51
CA PRO A 92 12.14 -9.87 -45.35
C PRO A 92 13.07 -10.07 -44.14
N PRO A 93 14.26 -9.43 -44.13
CA PRO A 93 15.17 -9.52 -42.99
C PRO A 93 14.50 -8.99 -41.72
N PRO A 94 14.80 -9.58 -40.55
CA PRO A 94 14.22 -9.14 -39.29
C PRO A 94 14.60 -7.68 -39.01
N PRO A 95 13.69 -6.85 -38.47
CA PRO A 95 14.00 -5.49 -38.09
C PRO A 95 15.16 -5.49 -37.07
N ALA A 96 16.05 -4.51 -37.20
CA ALA A 96 17.19 -4.32 -36.30
C ALA A 96 16.70 -4.33 -34.85
N GLN A 97 17.35 -5.14 -34.01
CA GLN A 97 17.00 -5.27 -32.61
C GLN A 97 17.13 -3.90 -31.92
N PRO A 98 16.12 -3.44 -31.15
CA PRO A 98 16.24 -2.24 -30.36
C PRO A 98 17.41 -2.39 -29.37
N PRO A 99 18.07 -1.29 -28.99
CA PRO A 99 19.18 -1.32 -28.05
C PRO A 99 18.76 -2.06 -26.77
N ALA A 100 19.67 -2.89 -26.25
CA ALA A 100 19.44 -3.66 -25.04
C ALA A 100 18.94 -2.73 -23.91
N ALA A 101 17.82 -3.10 -23.29
CA ALA A 101 17.27 -2.36 -22.17
C ALA A 101 18.32 -2.23 -21.05
N PRO A 102 18.35 -1.12 -20.30
CA PRO A 102 19.28 -0.98 -19.19
C PRO A 102 19.06 -2.12 -18.19
N ASP A 103 20.16 -2.66 -17.66
CA ASP A 103 20.14 -3.72 -16.65
C ASP A 103 19.67 -3.14 -15.30
N TYR A 104 18.35 -3.00 -15.17
CA TYR A 104 17.74 -2.57 -13.92
C TYR A 104 17.66 -3.77 -12.96
N PRO A 105 18.13 -3.62 -11.70
CA PRO A 105 17.97 -4.66 -10.69
C PRO A 105 16.49 -5.03 -10.55
N ARG A 106 16.18 -6.33 -10.62
CA ARG A 106 14.79 -6.80 -10.48
C ARG A 106 14.19 -6.32 -9.15
N PRO A 107 12.92 -5.85 -9.15
CA PRO A 107 12.24 -5.48 -7.92
C PRO A 107 12.27 -6.59 -6.87
N LEU A 108 12.24 -6.18 -5.60
CA LEU A 108 12.11 -7.03 -4.43
C LEU A 108 10.65 -6.96 -3.97
N TYR A 109 10.04 -8.11 -3.78
CA TYR A 109 8.68 -8.24 -3.28
C TYR A 109 8.71 -8.83 -1.88
N PHE A 110 7.87 -8.32 -0.98
CA PHE A 110 7.68 -8.88 0.36
C PHE A 110 6.20 -8.80 0.73
N TYR A 111 5.66 -9.87 1.34
CA TYR A 111 4.29 -9.87 1.86
C TYR A 111 4.04 -11.00 2.87
N HIS A 112 4.24 -12.26 2.48
CA HIS A 112 3.91 -13.42 3.32
C HIS A 112 5.00 -13.75 4.34
N GLU A 113 4.59 -14.32 5.48
CA GLU A 113 5.46 -14.64 6.61
C GLU A 113 6.60 -15.62 6.34
N HIS A 114 6.43 -16.46 5.31
CA HIS A 114 7.41 -17.46 4.91
C HIS A 114 8.26 -17.04 3.71
N ASP A 115 8.00 -15.84 3.17
CA ASP A 115 8.77 -15.30 2.06
C ASP A 115 9.99 -14.51 2.55
N PRO A 116 11.07 -14.43 1.74
CA PRO A 116 12.18 -13.55 2.04
C PRO A 116 11.72 -12.10 2.28
N TYR A 117 12.42 -11.38 3.14
CA TYR A 117 12.16 -9.98 3.46
C TYR A 117 10.83 -9.73 4.19
N TYR A 118 10.19 -10.75 4.75
CA TYR A 118 9.02 -10.56 5.61
C TYR A 118 9.32 -9.63 6.79
N GLU A 119 10.57 -9.57 7.23
CA GLU A 119 10.99 -8.64 8.27
C GLU A 119 10.70 -7.16 7.93
N PHE A 120 10.55 -6.79 6.65
CA PHE A 120 10.14 -5.45 6.21
C PHE A 120 8.65 -5.16 6.45
N ASN A 121 7.81 -6.19 6.58
CA ASN A 121 6.39 -6.04 6.89
C ASN A 121 6.18 -5.45 8.29
N ASN A 122 5.15 -4.61 8.47
CA ASN A 122 4.80 -4.04 9.78
C ASN A 122 4.24 -5.07 10.78
N PHE A 123 3.83 -6.23 10.28
CA PHE A 123 3.35 -7.37 11.06
C PHE A 123 4.48 -8.26 11.58
N SER A 124 5.73 -8.02 11.16
CA SER A 124 6.86 -8.81 11.65
C SER A 124 7.13 -8.56 13.14
N PRO A 125 7.50 -9.61 13.91
CA PRO A 125 7.61 -9.55 15.38
C PRO A 125 8.94 -8.92 15.83
N HIS A 126 9.13 -7.65 15.47
CA HIS A 126 10.29 -6.85 15.88
C HIS A 126 9.81 -5.72 16.79
N PRO A 127 9.96 -5.86 18.13
CA PRO A 127 9.49 -4.87 19.08
C PRO A 127 10.15 -3.51 18.89
N ILE A 128 9.41 -2.43 19.15
CA ILE A 128 9.90 -1.06 19.01
C ILE A 128 9.73 -0.34 20.35
N GLU A 129 10.84 0.19 20.87
CA GLU A 129 10.82 1.14 21.98
C GLU A 129 10.43 2.53 21.46
N TRP A 130 9.35 3.09 21.98
CA TRP A 130 8.85 4.40 21.62
C TRP A 130 8.34 5.14 22.86
N GLU A 131 8.94 6.30 23.15
CA GLU A 131 8.57 7.15 24.30
C GLU A 131 8.50 6.40 25.64
N GLY A 132 9.46 5.51 25.89
CA GLY A 132 9.54 4.72 27.13
C GLY A 132 8.59 3.52 27.19
N HIS A 133 8.01 3.14 26.04
CA HIS A 133 7.10 2.00 25.93
C HIS A 133 7.48 1.07 24.79
N THR A 134 7.44 -0.23 25.05
CA THR A 134 7.63 -1.27 24.03
C THR A 134 6.32 -1.56 23.30
N TYR A 135 6.35 -1.53 21.97
CA TYR A 135 5.28 -1.99 21.10
C TYR A 135 5.68 -3.30 20.42
N PRO A 136 4.85 -4.37 20.43
CA PRO A 136 5.25 -5.68 19.90
C PRO A 136 5.63 -5.68 18.42
N THR A 137 5.00 -4.82 17.61
CA THR A 137 5.30 -4.65 16.19
C THR A 137 5.11 -3.19 15.76
N ALA A 138 5.63 -2.85 14.58
CA ALA A 138 5.36 -1.56 13.92
C ALA A 138 3.85 -1.31 13.73
N GLU A 139 3.08 -2.35 13.43
CA GLU A 139 1.62 -2.25 13.30
C GLU A 139 0.97 -1.80 14.62
N HIS A 140 1.38 -2.34 15.77
CA HIS A 140 0.83 -1.92 17.07
C HIS A 140 1.06 -0.42 17.31
N LEU A 141 2.29 0.04 17.07
CA LEU A 141 2.65 1.45 17.23
C LEU A 141 1.88 2.33 16.25
N PHE A 142 1.80 1.94 14.98
CA PHE A 142 1.08 2.69 13.95
C PHE A 142 -0.41 2.83 14.25
N GLN A 143 -1.05 1.76 14.72
CA GLN A 143 -2.46 1.78 15.11
C GLN A 143 -2.68 2.61 16.39
N ALA A 144 -1.74 2.58 17.34
CA ALA A 144 -1.79 3.41 18.54
C ALA A 144 -1.65 4.92 18.23
N HIS A 145 -0.81 5.30 17.27
CA HIS A 145 -0.63 6.69 16.84
C HIS A 145 -1.91 7.36 16.32
N LYS A 146 -2.90 6.57 15.91
CA LYS A 146 -4.22 7.08 15.54
C LYS A 146 -4.97 7.71 16.71
N PHE A 147 -4.61 7.36 17.94
CA PHE A 147 -5.32 7.71 19.17
C PHE A 147 -4.47 8.51 20.16
N ILE A 148 -3.21 8.78 19.81
CA ILE A 148 -2.20 9.33 20.73
C ILE A 148 -2.55 10.71 21.29
N THR A 149 -3.30 11.52 20.54
CA THR A 149 -3.65 12.88 20.96
C THR A 149 -4.68 12.90 22.09
N ASP A 150 -5.76 12.13 21.95
CA ASP A 150 -6.96 12.31 22.78
C ASP A 150 -7.35 11.06 23.57
N ARG A 151 -6.78 9.88 23.26
CA ARG A 151 -7.26 8.58 23.72
C ARG A 151 -6.13 7.68 24.24
N PRO A 152 -5.46 8.07 25.34
CA PRO A 152 -4.37 7.28 25.94
C PRO A 152 -4.83 5.90 26.43
N ASP A 153 -6.12 5.75 26.74
CA ASP A 153 -6.75 4.46 27.05
C ASP A 153 -6.68 3.49 25.86
N LEU A 154 -6.94 3.97 24.64
CA LEU A 154 -6.87 3.16 23.42
C LEU A 154 -5.43 2.89 23.00
N VAL A 155 -4.52 3.85 23.18
CA VAL A 155 -3.06 3.65 22.96
C VAL A 155 -2.56 2.50 23.82
N THR A 156 -2.86 2.56 25.13
CA THR A 156 -2.45 1.53 26.09
C THR A 156 -3.09 0.19 25.74
N ARG A 157 -4.39 0.17 25.42
CA ARG A 157 -5.07 -1.06 25.01
C ARG A 157 -4.42 -1.68 23.78
N ILE A 158 -4.22 -0.90 22.72
CA ILE A 158 -3.65 -1.38 21.46
C ILE A 158 -2.26 -1.98 21.69
N ARG A 159 -1.42 -1.31 22.48
CA ARG A 159 -0.06 -1.78 22.79
C ARG A 159 -0.02 -3.17 23.43
N HIS A 160 -1.04 -3.57 24.19
CA HIS A 160 -1.09 -4.85 24.90
C HIS A 160 -1.91 -5.94 24.18
N LEU A 161 -2.35 -5.71 22.94
CA LEU A 161 -3.03 -6.75 22.15
C LEU A 161 -2.05 -7.85 21.74
N HIS A 162 -2.58 -9.05 21.48
CA HIS A 162 -1.75 -10.22 21.27
C HIS A 162 -1.17 -10.30 19.86
N SER A 163 -1.82 -9.65 18.89
CA SER A 163 -1.39 -9.72 17.50
C SER A 163 -1.55 -8.38 16.77
N PRO A 164 -0.69 -8.12 15.76
CA PRO A 164 -0.84 -6.93 14.90
C PRO A 164 -2.20 -6.87 14.21
N ARG A 165 -2.82 -8.04 13.93
CA ARG A 165 -4.16 -8.11 13.36
C ARG A 165 -5.23 -7.60 14.32
N GLU A 166 -5.15 -7.98 15.60
CA GLU A 166 -6.04 -7.44 16.63
C GLU A 166 -5.87 -5.92 16.80
N ALA A 167 -4.63 -5.42 16.79
CA ALA A 167 -4.35 -3.98 16.83
C ALA A 167 -5.03 -3.22 15.69
N LEU A 168 -4.91 -3.73 14.46
CA LEU A 168 -5.57 -3.19 13.28
C LEU A 168 -7.10 -3.22 13.42
N GLU A 169 -7.67 -4.35 13.84
CA GLU A 169 -9.12 -4.52 14.00
C GLU A 169 -9.70 -3.58 15.07
N VAL A 170 -9.07 -3.48 16.24
CA VAL A 170 -9.52 -2.58 17.32
C VAL A 170 -9.48 -1.12 16.85
N ALA A 171 -8.39 -0.71 16.20
CA ALA A 171 -8.25 0.64 15.68
C ALA A 171 -9.27 0.96 14.57
N ARG A 172 -9.61 -0.03 13.72
CA ARG A 172 -10.68 0.08 12.71
C ARG A 172 -12.05 0.26 13.36
N ARG A 173 -12.40 -0.57 14.36
CA ARG A 173 -13.68 -0.44 15.09
C ARG A 173 -13.81 0.91 15.80
N MET A 174 -12.69 1.48 16.23
CA MET A 174 -12.62 2.78 16.91
C MET A 174 -12.32 3.95 15.96
N ARG A 175 -12.49 3.79 14.64
CA ARG A 175 -12.15 4.81 13.62
C ARG A 175 -12.69 6.21 13.91
N ARG A 176 -13.91 6.31 14.47
CA ARG A 176 -14.55 7.58 14.83
C ARG A 176 -13.82 8.38 15.93
N LEU A 177 -12.89 7.73 16.64
CA LEU A 177 -12.13 8.29 17.74
C LEU A 177 -10.67 8.59 17.34
N GLN A 178 -10.31 8.35 16.08
CA GLN A 178 -8.97 8.65 15.58
C GLN A 178 -8.79 10.16 15.48
N ARG A 179 -7.55 10.61 15.63
CA ARG A 179 -7.13 11.99 15.36
C ARG A 179 -7.63 12.46 13.99
N SER A 180 -8.08 13.71 13.92
CA SER A 180 -8.77 14.26 12.75
C SER A 180 -7.89 14.45 11.52
N ASP A 181 -6.58 14.61 11.72
CA ASP A 181 -5.54 14.81 10.72
C ASP A 181 -4.87 13.50 10.26
N TRP A 182 -5.40 12.33 10.65
CA TRP A 182 -4.75 11.04 10.44
C TRP A 182 -4.27 10.80 8.99
N PHE A 183 -5.08 11.16 7.99
CA PHE A 183 -4.74 10.93 6.59
C PHE A 183 -3.65 11.88 6.06
N ASP A 184 -3.42 13.00 6.74
CA ASP A 184 -2.37 13.97 6.40
C ASP A 184 -1.02 13.55 7.01
N VAL A 185 -1.05 12.84 8.13
CA VAL A 185 0.16 12.49 8.91
C VAL A 185 0.57 11.02 8.84
N ASN A 186 -0.26 10.13 8.29
CA ASN A 186 -0.01 8.68 8.35
C ASN A 186 1.32 8.25 7.69
N VAL A 187 1.72 8.86 6.58
CA VAL A 187 2.97 8.53 5.89
C VAL A 187 4.18 8.97 6.70
N SER A 188 4.18 10.19 7.26
CA SER A 188 5.30 10.67 8.07
C SER A 188 5.43 9.91 9.39
N ILE A 189 4.30 9.53 10.00
CA ILE A 189 4.28 8.65 11.16
C ILE A 189 4.90 7.29 10.79
N MET A 190 4.53 6.70 9.66
CA MET A 190 5.11 5.43 9.21
C MET A 190 6.61 5.56 8.96
N ASP A 191 7.07 6.64 8.33
CA ASP A 191 8.51 6.89 8.12
C ASP A 191 9.28 6.89 9.45
N ASN A 192 8.73 7.55 10.48
CA ASN A 192 9.36 7.58 11.80
C ASN A 192 9.35 6.21 12.50
N ILE A 193 8.25 5.46 12.39
CA ILE A 193 8.14 4.11 12.96
C ILE A 193 9.13 3.16 12.30
N LEU A 194 9.25 3.19 10.98
CA LEU A 194 10.22 2.39 10.24
C LEU A 194 11.64 2.80 10.62
N HIS A 195 11.92 4.10 10.74
CA HIS A 195 13.21 4.56 11.22
C HIS A 195 13.54 3.97 12.61
N ALA A 196 12.63 4.07 13.57
CA ALA A 196 12.82 3.47 14.90
C ALA A 196 13.04 1.95 14.81
N LYS A 197 12.17 1.21 14.12
CA LYS A 197 12.31 -0.24 13.91
C LYS A 197 13.69 -0.60 13.35
N PHE A 198 14.09 -0.03 12.21
CA PHE A 198 15.32 -0.45 11.55
C PHE A 198 16.58 0.04 12.29
N THR A 199 16.53 1.16 13.02
CA THR A 199 17.68 1.61 13.82
C THR A 199 17.85 0.86 15.14
N GLN A 200 16.78 0.31 15.70
CA GLN A 200 16.82 -0.51 16.92
C GLN A 200 17.23 -1.96 16.63
N HIS A 201 17.10 -2.42 15.38
CA HIS A 201 17.40 -3.79 14.95
C HIS A 201 18.50 -3.81 13.87
N PRO A 202 19.79 -3.96 14.24
CA PRO A 202 20.92 -3.88 13.30
C PRO A 202 20.85 -4.85 12.12
N GLU A 203 20.30 -6.04 12.31
CA GLU A 203 20.08 -7.04 11.28
C GLU A 203 19.05 -6.58 10.23
N LEU A 204 17.99 -5.87 10.66
CA LEU A 204 17.02 -5.29 9.73
C LEU A 204 17.65 -4.15 8.92
N LYS A 205 18.43 -3.30 9.59
CA LYS A 205 19.20 -2.24 8.90
C LYS A 205 20.13 -2.83 7.86
N ALA A 206 20.87 -3.88 8.20
CA ALA A 206 21.76 -4.57 7.27
C ALA A 206 20.98 -5.20 6.11
N SER A 207 19.85 -5.88 6.37
CA SER A 207 18.97 -6.44 5.34
C SER A 207 18.48 -5.36 4.37
N LEU A 208 17.99 -4.21 4.90
CA LEU A 208 17.51 -3.09 4.09
C LEU A 208 18.62 -2.46 3.23
N LEU A 209 19.80 -2.22 3.79
CA LEU A 209 20.93 -1.69 3.04
C LEU A 209 21.41 -2.68 1.96
N GLY A 210 21.37 -3.98 2.28
CA GLY A 210 21.71 -5.09 1.39
C GLY A 210 20.78 -5.22 0.17
N THR A 211 19.61 -4.57 0.17
CA THR A 211 18.73 -4.51 -1.01
C THR A 211 19.35 -3.74 -2.19
N GLY A 212 20.44 -3.00 -1.96
CA GLY A 212 21.09 -2.20 -3.00
C GLY A 212 20.11 -1.16 -3.55
N ASN A 213 20.08 -0.97 -4.87
CA ASN A 213 19.17 0.00 -5.51
C ASN A 213 17.88 -0.66 -6.04
N ARG A 214 17.56 -1.88 -5.60
CA ARG A 214 16.33 -2.58 -6.02
C ARG A 214 15.11 -1.78 -5.54
N GLU A 215 14.10 -1.73 -6.40
CA GLU A 215 12.78 -1.28 -5.98
C GLU A 215 12.22 -2.25 -4.94
N ILE A 216 11.63 -1.72 -3.87
CA ILE A 216 11.03 -2.50 -2.78
C ILE A 216 9.51 -2.37 -2.90
N ILE A 217 8.82 -3.49 -3.03
CA ILE A 217 7.38 -3.56 -3.28
C ILE A 217 6.71 -4.42 -2.21
N GLU A 218 5.78 -3.83 -1.47
CA GLU A 218 4.86 -4.61 -0.64
C GLU A 218 3.82 -5.25 -1.58
N ASP A 219 3.91 -6.57 -1.77
CA ASP A 219 3.09 -7.34 -2.72
C ASP A 219 1.71 -7.69 -2.15
N SER A 220 1.12 -6.79 -1.37
CA SER A 220 -0.21 -6.98 -0.80
C SER A 220 -1.25 -6.97 -1.91
N PRO A 221 -2.00 -8.06 -2.13
CA PRO A 221 -3.03 -8.11 -3.17
C PRO A 221 -4.28 -7.29 -2.81
N VAL A 222 -4.36 -6.79 -1.57
CA VAL A 222 -5.58 -6.22 -1.00
C VAL A 222 -5.40 -4.79 -0.50
N ASP A 223 -4.16 -4.34 -0.30
CA ASP A 223 -3.83 -2.97 0.09
C ASP A 223 -3.19 -2.24 -1.09
N SER A 224 -3.94 -1.33 -1.71
CA SER A 224 -3.46 -0.50 -2.83
C SER A 224 -2.89 0.84 -2.39
N PHE A 225 -2.87 1.15 -1.09
CA PHE A 225 -2.25 2.37 -0.57
C PHE A 225 -0.84 2.06 -0.06
N TRP A 226 -0.73 1.16 0.92
CA TRP A 226 0.57 0.76 1.45
C TRP A 226 1.31 -0.17 0.48
N GLY A 227 0.57 -1.02 -0.24
CA GLY A 227 1.11 -2.00 -1.17
C GLY A 227 0.72 -1.75 -2.62
N CYS A 228 1.06 -2.71 -3.47
CA CYS A 228 0.82 -2.65 -4.90
C CYS A 228 -0.63 -3.04 -5.29
N GLY A 229 -1.41 -3.64 -4.39
CA GLY A 229 -2.77 -4.09 -4.69
C GLY A 229 -2.83 -5.22 -5.74
N ARG A 230 -4.05 -5.70 -6.01
CA ARG A 230 -4.32 -6.86 -6.88
C ARG A 230 -3.78 -6.71 -8.30
N ASP A 231 -3.83 -5.50 -8.85
CA ASP A 231 -3.41 -5.19 -10.21
C ASP A 231 -1.97 -4.66 -10.29
N ARG A 232 -1.27 -4.61 -9.15
CA ARG A 232 0.09 -4.06 -9.00
C ARG A 232 0.22 -2.58 -9.39
N GLN A 233 -0.87 -1.84 -9.40
CA GLN A 233 -0.90 -0.39 -9.69
C GLN A 233 -1.15 0.46 -8.43
N GLY A 234 -1.16 -0.17 -7.25
CA GLY A 234 -1.25 0.49 -5.97
C GLY A 234 -0.08 1.42 -5.69
N ARG A 235 -0.25 2.30 -4.71
CA ARG A 235 0.72 3.35 -4.40
C ARG A 235 2.02 2.82 -3.82
N ASN A 236 2.04 1.63 -3.23
CA ASN A 236 3.24 1.04 -2.62
C ASN A 236 3.93 2.02 -1.63
N GLU A 237 3.16 2.74 -0.81
CA GLU A 237 3.72 3.74 0.12
C GLU A 237 4.65 3.11 1.15
N LEU A 238 4.45 1.86 1.55
CA LEU A 238 5.34 1.16 2.48
C LEU A 238 6.69 0.87 1.83
N GLY A 239 6.69 0.34 0.60
CA GLY A 239 7.90 0.13 -0.17
C GLY A 239 8.66 1.44 -0.41
N LYS A 240 7.96 2.52 -0.74
CA LYS A 240 8.53 3.87 -0.87
C LYS A 240 9.13 4.38 0.44
N ALA A 241 8.45 4.18 1.56
CA ALA A 241 8.95 4.56 2.89
C ALA A 241 10.25 3.82 3.23
N LEU A 242 10.32 2.51 2.97
CA LEU A 242 11.54 1.71 3.12
C LEU A 242 12.68 2.20 2.24
N MET A 243 12.39 2.58 0.98
CA MET A 243 13.40 3.15 0.07
C MET A 243 13.89 4.51 0.57
N ARG A 244 13.00 5.41 1.02
CA ARG A 244 13.38 6.69 1.65
C ARG A 244 14.29 6.47 2.86
N LEU A 245 13.91 5.52 3.73
CA LEU A 245 14.69 5.15 4.91
C LEU A 245 16.07 4.62 4.52
N ARG A 246 16.13 3.68 3.56
CA ARG A 246 17.39 3.13 3.04
C ARG A 246 18.33 4.24 2.57
N ASP A 247 17.80 5.18 1.78
CA ASP A 247 18.58 6.27 1.22
C ASP A 247 19.04 7.25 2.31
N GLY A 248 18.23 7.48 3.34
CA GLY A 248 18.61 8.24 4.54
C GLY A 248 19.72 7.56 5.35
N LEU A 249 19.64 6.24 5.56
CA LEU A 249 20.62 5.47 6.34
C LEU A 249 21.99 5.34 5.65
N ARG A 250 22.06 5.53 4.32
CA ARG A 250 23.31 5.55 3.55
C ARG A 250 24.08 6.84 3.72
N GLN A 251 23.40 7.93 4.02
CA GLN A 251 24.07 9.21 4.19
C GLN A 251 24.83 9.15 5.52
N PRO A 252 26.15 9.43 5.53
CA PRO A 252 26.87 9.54 6.77
C PRO A 252 26.18 10.61 7.62
N THR A 253 25.86 10.27 8.87
CA THR A 253 25.36 11.22 9.85
C THR A 253 26.36 12.37 9.91
N ARG A 254 26.00 13.52 9.35
CA ARG A 254 26.77 14.75 9.45
C ARG A 254 26.61 15.31 10.86
N ASP A 255 27.02 14.56 11.88
CA ASP A 255 27.09 15.03 13.27
C ASP A 255 27.83 13.98 14.11
N ASP A 256 29.16 13.96 14.00
CA ASP A 256 30.03 13.50 15.10
C ASP A 256 31.40 14.21 15.07
N THR A 257 31.41 15.54 14.88
CA THR A 257 32.65 16.33 15.02
C THR A 257 32.45 17.60 15.84
N THR A 258 31.31 17.81 16.49
CA THR A 258 31.14 19.01 17.36
C THR A 258 30.25 18.74 18.56
N ARG A 259 30.63 17.77 19.39
CA ARG A 259 30.12 17.72 20.77
C ARG A 259 31.19 17.34 21.79
N SER A 260 32.30 18.06 21.73
CA SER A 260 33.18 18.28 22.88
C SER A 260 33.34 19.79 23.10
N THR A 261 32.29 20.43 23.63
CA THR A 261 32.42 21.65 24.44
C THR A 261 31.10 21.97 25.16
N ARG A 262 31.13 21.77 26.48
CA ARG A 262 30.50 22.54 27.57
C ARG A 262 29.00 22.96 27.56
N ALA A 263 28.50 22.94 28.81
CA ALA A 263 27.40 23.71 29.44
C ALA A 263 26.02 23.00 29.47
N ARG A 264 25.53 22.48 30.60
CA ARG A 264 25.17 23.09 31.92
C ARG A 264 23.86 23.91 31.84
N TRP A 265 22.77 23.34 32.38
CA TRP A 265 21.52 23.97 32.84
C TRP A 265 20.99 23.05 33.96
N VAL A 266 21.06 23.42 35.24
CA VAL A 266 20.10 24.26 36.01
C VAL A 266 18.68 23.79 35.85
#